data_AF-A0A7C1KP57-F1
#
_entry.id   AF-A0A7C1KP57-F1
#
_cell.length_a   1.000
_cell.length_b   1.000
_cell.length_c   1.000
_cell.angle_alpha   90.00
_cell.angle_beta   90.00
_cell.angle_gamma   90.00
#
_symmetry.space_group_name_H-M   'P 1'
#
loop_
_entity.id
_entity.type
_entity.pdbx_description
1 polymer ?
#
loop_
_entity_poly.entity_id
_entity_poly.type
_entity_poly.pdbx_seq_one_letter_code
_entity_poly.pdbx_strand_id
1 'polypeptide(L)'
;HKVVEQKEGKVVFTTLLENGLRVTKDISLKNGKYHLDIAITFENTSNSVVALAYTVNSASGIYPEFDRYTGLASAVGIDVGRGKVKLVRTATKDMPYKNESVGISWAGAVNKYFVSILKSSSGAIIATTTSAPNENQDPLYKDDFSVNLQTKRISIIPQGKEQHDYVLFLGPKKESILKQYDGLLVLLEYGWTTSICKILIKILNVFYGFIPNYGIAILLLTFLVKMILFPLTRKSQMSMFKMQQLQPLIGKLKEKYKGDKQRMGQEQMKLFKQHGVNPMSGCMPIMLQMPVFFALFRTLQLSFEMRQAPFVLWISDLSKPDTLIHLPFTIPFLGDGLNILPIVMGIASFVQMKLTPKTISGDDAQAKMQQRMMQMMPIIFPFILYTMPSGLTLYWTTSTLISIGEQMFIRRSIKKVDIYYKGKRITKGKDKGKVKAK
;
A
#
# COMPACT_ATOMS: atom_id res chain seq x y z
N HIS A 1 -29.85 22.02 27.12
CA HIS A 1 -30.59 21.18 26.14
C HIS A 1 -31.50 20.23 26.90
N LYS A 2 -32.66 19.89 26.34
CA LYS A 2 -33.59 18.89 26.89
C LYS A 2 -33.68 17.72 25.90
N VAL A 3 -33.68 16.48 26.40
CA VAL A 3 -34.01 15.30 25.59
C VAL A 3 -35.53 15.26 25.48
N VAL A 4 -36.05 15.32 24.26
CA VAL A 4 -37.50 15.37 23.99
C VAL A 4 -38.04 14.08 23.41
N GLU A 5 -37.17 13.25 22.85
CA GLU A 5 -37.50 11.90 22.41
C GLU A 5 -36.27 11.00 22.63
N GLN A 6 -36.48 9.84 23.22
CA GLN A 6 -35.48 8.79 23.33
C GLN A 6 -36.16 7.44 23.07
N LYS A 7 -35.78 6.81 21.96
CA LYS A 7 -36.24 5.48 21.54
C LYS A 7 -35.04 4.68 21.05
N GLU A 8 -35.22 3.39 20.85
CA GLU A 8 -34.18 2.55 20.28
C GLU A 8 -33.70 3.13 18.94
N GLY A 9 -32.40 3.41 18.83
CA GLY A 9 -31.80 3.98 17.63
C GLY A 9 -32.17 5.44 17.34
N LYS A 10 -32.82 6.19 18.24
CA LYS A 10 -33.13 7.62 18.02
C LYS A 10 -33.09 8.45 19.30
N VAL A 11 -32.41 9.59 19.24
CA VAL A 11 -32.40 10.58 20.32
C VAL A 11 -32.58 11.98 19.74
N VAL A 12 -33.51 12.74 20.30
CA VAL A 12 -33.78 14.12 19.90
C VAL A 12 -33.50 15.07 21.05
N PHE A 13 -32.64 16.05 20.78
CA PHE A 13 -32.30 17.13 21.70
C PHE A 13 -32.93 18.43 21.20
N THR A 14 -33.48 19.23 22.11
CA THR A 14 -33.94 20.59 21.77
C THR A 14 -33.43 21.62 22.77
N THR A 15 -33.25 22.85 22.30
CA THR A 15 -32.96 24.00 23.15
C THR A 15 -33.51 25.27 22.51
N LEU A 16 -34.03 26.18 23.32
CA LEU A 16 -34.38 27.53 22.89
C LEU A 16 -33.23 28.45 23.30
N LEU A 17 -32.69 29.21 22.36
CA LEU A 17 -31.64 30.20 22.60
C LEU A 17 -32.25 31.55 22.98
N GLU A 18 -31.46 32.41 23.63
CA GLU A 18 -31.90 33.73 24.09
C GLU A 18 -32.38 34.64 22.96
N ASN A 19 -31.87 34.44 21.74
CA ASN A 19 -32.27 35.18 20.54
C ASN A 19 -33.58 34.68 19.90
N GLY A 20 -34.33 33.78 20.56
CA GLY A 20 -35.59 33.24 20.06
C GLY A 20 -35.42 32.15 18.99
N LEU A 21 -34.21 31.60 18.83
CA LEU A 21 -33.97 30.49 17.91
C LEU A 21 -34.10 29.15 18.66
N ARG A 22 -35.05 28.33 18.24
CA ARG A 22 -35.17 26.94 18.71
C ARG A 22 -34.30 26.05 17.83
N VAL A 23 -33.38 25.33 18.46
CA VAL A 23 -32.49 24.38 17.81
C VAL A 23 -32.89 22.98 18.24
N THR A 24 -33.20 22.13 17.26
CA THR A 24 -33.50 20.72 17.49
C THR A 24 -32.49 19.86 16.74
N LYS A 25 -31.84 18.94 17.44
CA LYS A 25 -30.89 17.98 16.88
C LYS A 25 -31.47 16.58 17.02
N ASP A 26 -31.83 15.98 15.90
CA ASP A 26 -32.26 14.59 15.78
C ASP A 26 -31.05 13.75 15.39
N ILE A 27 -30.76 12.69 16.15
CA ILE A 27 -29.72 11.72 15.85
C ILE A 27 -30.38 10.35 15.77
N SER A 28 -30.26 9.69 14.63
CA SER A 28 -30.76 8.33 14.44
C SER A 28 -29.68 7.38 13.94
N LEU A 29 -29.69 6.16 14.49
CA LEU A 29 -28.82 5.06 14.15
C LEU A 29 -29.68 3.96 13.51
N LYS A 30 -29.31 3.56 12.30
CA LYS A 30 -29.93 2.42 11.62
C LYS A 30 -29.20 1.13 11.97
N ASN A 31 -29.94 0.10 12.38
CA ASN A 31 -29.38 -1.20 12.72
C ASN A 31 -28.55 -1.78 11.55
N GLY A 32 -27.35 -2.27 11.87
CA GLY A 32 -26.42 -2.87 10.90
C GLY A 32 -25.75 -1.88 9.94
N LYS A 33 -25.87 -0.57 10.18
CA LYS A 33 -25.20 0.48 9.39
C LYS A 33 -24.08 1.15 10.19
N TYR A 34 -23.10 1.65 9.45
CA TYR A 34 -21.94 2.39 9.97
C TYR A 34 -22.16 3.91 9.91
N HIS A 35 -23.41 4.38 9.87
CA HIS A 35 -23.71 5.81 9.84
C HIS A 35 -24.80 6.18 10.83
N LEU A 36 -24.72 7.43 11.28
CA LEU A 36 -25.77 8.14 11.99
C LEU A 36 -26.36 9.19 11.05
N ASP A 37 -27.67 9.23 10.94
CA ASP A 37 -28.37 10.35 10.32
C ASP A 37 -28.57 11.44 11.39
N ILE A 38 -28.11 12.65 11.09
CA ILE A 38 -28.18 13.80 11.99
C ILE A 38 -28.96 14.90 11.28
N ALA A 39 -30.12 15.28 11.81
CA ALA A 39 -30.85 16.45 11.34
C ALA A 39 -30.73 17.59 12.36
N ILE A 40 -30.28 18.75 11.92
CA ILE A 40 -30.26 19.97 12.73
C ILE A 40 -31.30 20.92 12.18
N THR A 41 -32.35 21.14 12.97
CA THR A 41 -33.46 22.02 12.63
C THR A 41 -33.37 23.30 13.44
N PHE A 42 -33.45 24.42 12.73
CA PHE A 42 -33.52 25.76 13.28
C PHE A 42 -34.91 26.33 13.02
N GLU A 43 -35.59 26.75 14.08
CA GLU A 43 -36.91 27.36 14.02
C GLU A 43 -36.85 28.72 14.69
N ASN A 44 -37.16 29.78 13.94
CA ASN A 44 -37.14 31.14 14.44
C ASN A 44 -38.48 31.48 15.08
N THR A 45 -38.54 31.52 16.41
CA THR A 45 -39.77 31.85 17.15
C THR A 45 -39.92 33.34 17.42
N SER A 46 -38.99 34.17 16.92
CA SER A 46 -39.01 35.63 17.08
C SER A 46 -39.77 36.33 15.95
N ASN A 47 -39.91 37.65 16.08
CA ASN A 47 -40.52 38.53 15.07
C ASN A 47 -39.49 39.22 14.16
N SER A 48 -38.20 38.90 14.29
CA SER A 48 -37.12 39.46 13.49
C SER A 48 -36.34 38.38 12.73
N VAL A 49 -35.62 38.75 11.68
CA VAL A 49 -34.74 37.83 10.96
C VAL A 49 -33.56 37.46 11.85
N VAL A 50 -33.30 36.16 12.00
CA VAL A 50 -32.14 35.66 12.75
C VAL A 50 -31.10 35.14 11.75
N ALA A 51 -29.94 35.78 11.72
CA ALA A 51 -28.80 35.32 10.92
C ALA A 51 -27.83 34.52 11.78
N LEU A 52 -27.42 33.35 11.31
CA LEU A 52 -26.51 32.47 12.05
C LEU A 52 -25.51 31.75 11.14
N ALA A 53 -24.40 31.34 11.75
CA ALA A 53 -23.51 30.31 11.22
C ALA A 53 -23.13 29.43 12.40
N TYR A 54 -22.88 28.15 12.15
CA TYR A 54 -22.53 27.23 13.22
C TYR A 54 -21.41 26.28 12.78
N THR A 55 -20.78 25.68 13.79
CA THR A 55 -19.73 24.70 13.59
C THR A 55 -20.21 23.34 14.05
N VAL A 56 -19.98 22.32 13.23
CA VAL A 56 -20.21 20.92 13.60
C VAL A 56 -18.87 20.22 13.65
N ASN A 57 -18.57 19.59 14.79
CA ASN A 57 -17.44 18.69 14.89
C ASN A 57 -17.73 17.43 14.05
N SER A 58 -16.92 17.18 13.02
CA SER A 58 -17.07 16.03 12.14
C SER A 58 -16.28 14.81 12.60
N ALA A 59 -15.17 15.05 13.31
CA ALA A 59 -14.40 14.02 13.97
C ALA A 59 -13.65 14.62 15.17
N SER A 60 -13.53 13.83 16.23
CA SER A 60 -12.68 14.13 17.38
C SER A 60 -11.75 12.95 17.60
N GLY A 61 -10.78 12.81 16.70
CA GLY A 61 -9.86 11.69 16.67
C GLY A 61 -10.40 10.41 16.06
N ILE A 62 -9.46 9.49 15.80
CA ILE A 62 -9.70 8.07 15.58
C ILE A 62 -8.60 7.33 16.33
N TYR A 63 -8.96 6.25 17.03
CA TYR A 63 -8.00 5.41 17.73
C TYR A 63 -6.84 5.02 16.81
N PRO A 64 -5.58 5.26 17.21
CA PRO A 64 -4.42 4.90 16.41
C PRO A 64 -4.28 3.37 16.35
N GLU A 65 -3.97 2.84 15.17
CA GLU A 65 -3.60 1.43 15.05
C GLU A 65 -2.22 1.19 15.72
N PHE A 66 -1.86 -0.08 15.94
CA PHE A 66 -0.66 -0.50 16.69
C PHE A 66 0.63 0.22 16.25
N ASP A 67 0.71 0.59 14.96
CA ASP A 67 1.68 1.55 14.44
C ASP A 67 1.03 2.95 14.38
N ARG A 68 1.39 3.79 15.35
CA ARG A 68 0.79 5.12 15.65
C ARG A 68 0.75 6.06 14.44
N TYR A 69 1.60 5.85 13.44
CA TYR A 69 1.77 6.79 12.31
C TYR A 69 1.23 6.29 10.98
N THR A 70 0.59 5.11 10.92
CA THR A 70 0.14 4.57 9.64
C THR A 70 -1.18 5.19 9.16
N GLY A 71 -1.08 6.42 8.64
CA GLY A 71 -2.12 7.04 7.83
C GLY A 71 -3.19 7.81 8.59
N LEU A 72 -2.95 8.15 9.85
CA LEU A 72 -3.76 9.12 10.60
C LEU A 72 -3.65 10.50 9.92
N ALA A 73 -4.78 11.05 9.51
CA ALA A 73 -4.85 12.32 8.78
C ALA A 73 -6.26 12.92 8.88
N SER A 74 -6.36 14.25 8.77
CA SER A 74 -7.63 14.87 8.36
C SER A 74 -7.85 14.62 6.88
N ALA A 75 -9.11 14.49 6.47
CA ALA A 75 -9.52 14.24 5.11
C ALA A 75 -10.73 15.11 4.75
N VAL A 76 -10.68 15.71 3.56
CA VAL A 76 -11.75 16.52 2.98
C VAL A 76 -12.09 15.99 1.59
N GLY A 77 -13.38 15.85 1.30
CA GLY A 77 -13.89 15.55 -0.01
C GLY A 77 -14.46 16.79 -0.67
N ILE A 78 -13.82 17.24 -1.75
CA ILE A 78 -14.30 18.35 -2.57
C ILE A 78 -15.07 17.79 -3.77
N ASP A 79 -16.36 18.11 -3.87
CA ASP A 79 -17.14 17.90 -5.09
C ASP A 79 -16.62 18.82 -6.21
N VAL A 80 -16.10 18.19 -7.27
CA VAL A 80 -15.59 18.87 -8.48
C VAL A 80 -16.60 18.84 -9.63
N GLY A 81 -17.84 18.44 -9.35
CA GLY A 81 -18.94 18.33 -10.31
C GLY A 81 -19.00 16.96 -10.99
N ARG A 82 -20.14 16.69 -11.65
CA ARG A 82 -20.44 15.43 -12.36
C ARG A 82 -20.31 14.19 -11.45
N GLY A 83 -20.63 14.33 -10.16
CA GLY A 83 -20.55 13.24 -9.17
C GLY A 83 -19.12 12.81 -8.85
N LYS A 84 -18.10 13.65 -9.13
CA LYS A 84 -16.70 13.34 -8.81
C LYS A 84 -16.28 14.10 -7.56
N VAL A 85 -15.65 13.39 -6.64
CA VAL A 85 -15.06 13.96 -5.42
C VAL A 85 -13.54 13.86 -5.49
N LYS A 86 -12.85 14.96 -5.24
CA LYS A 86 -11.40 15.02 -5.01
C LYS A 86 -11.11 14.88 -3.53
N LEU A 87 -10.19 13.98 -3.18
CA LEU A 87 -9.71 13.78 -1.82
C LEU A 87 -8.52 14.68 -1.52
N VAL A 88 -8.57 15.39 -0.40
CA VAL A 88 -7.42 16.12 0.16
C VAL A 88 -7.16 15.62 1.57
N ARG A 89 -5.89 15.34 1.88
CA ARG A 89 -5.45 14.78 3.17
C ARG A 89 -4.33 15.61 3.77
N THR A 90 -4.42 15.87 5.06
CA THR A 90 -3.39 16.57 5.83
C THR A 90 -2.94 15.69 6.99
N ALA A 91 -1.65 15.35 7.04
CA ALA A 91 -1.09 14.58 8.13
C ALA A 91 -1.10 15.38 9.43
N THR A 92 -1.14 14.72 10.59
CA THR A 92 -1.20 15.39 11.90
C THR A 92 -0.09 16.43 12.10
N LYS A 93 1.14 16.12 11.66
CA LYS A 93 2.30 17.03 11.75
C LYS A 93 2.16 18.32 10.94
N ASP A 94 1.28 18.35 9.94
CA ASP A 94 1.09 19.46 9.01
C ASP A 94 -0.18 20.27 9.36
N MET A 95 -0.81 20.02 10.52
CA MET A 95 -1.96 20.77 11.03
C MET A 95 -1.53 22.00 11.85
N PRO A 96 -2.28 23.13 11.80
CA PRO A 96 -3.45 23.38 10.97
C PRO A 96 -3.08 23.86 9.55
N TYR A 97 -3.58 23.15 8.52
CA TYR A 97 -3.60 23.66 7.14
C TYR A 97 -4.97 24.30 6.88
N LYS A 98 -5.00 25.59 6.51
CA LYS A 98 -6.22 26.42 6.47
C LYS A 98 -6.76 26.59 5.04
N ASN A 99 -8.09 26.42 4.92
CA ASN A 99 -9.03 26.79 3.84
C ASN A 99 -9.06 25.95 2.55
N GLU A 100 -10.00 25.01 2.53
CA GLU A 100 -10.79 24.72 1.32
C GLU A 100 -12.16 25.38 1.50
N SER A 101 -12.59 26.20 0.54
CA SER A 101 -13.77 27.06 0.73
C SER A 101 -14.90 26.81 -0.27
N VAL A 102 -14.67 25.98 -1.30
CA VAL A 102 -15.62 25.76 -2.37
C VAL A 102 -15.78 24.28 -2.65
N GLY A 103 -17.03 23.81 -2.62
CA GLY A 103 -17.39 22.45 -3.02
C GLY A 103 -17.18 21.36 -1.95
N ILE A 104 -16.99 21.69 -0.67
CA ILE A 104 -16.84 20.66 0.36
C ILE A 104 -18.12 19.82 0.46
N SER A 105 -17.99 18.52 0.18
CA SER A 105 -19.05 17.52 0.31
C SER A 105 -19.05 16.89 1.70
N TRP A 106 -17.86 16.60 2.21
CA TRP A 106 -17.66 15.96 3.50
C TRP A 106 -16.26 16.26 4.07
N ALA A 107 -16.12 16.16 5.39
CA ALA A 107 -14.81 16.21 6.05
C ALA A 107 -14.78 15.31 7.28
N GLY A 108 -13.58 14.92 7.69
CA GLY A 108 -13.40 14.12 8.88
C GLY A 108 -11.98 13.64 9.09
N ALA A 109 -11.83 12.61 9.91
CA ALA A 109 -10.57 11.96 10.20
C ALA A 109 -10.51 10.58 9.55
N VAL A 110 -9.30 10.13 9.24
CA VAL A 110 -9.04 8.80 8.70
C VAL A 110 -7.79 8.23 9.34
N ASN A 111 -7.73 6.91 9.57
CA ASN A 111 -6.49 6.19 9.88
C ASN A 111 -6.23 5.10 8.82
N LYS A 112 -5.37 4.11 9.09
CA LYS A 112 -5.12 2.98 8.18
C LYS A 112 -6.39 2.26 7.72
N TYR A 113 -7.31 1.97 8.64
CA TYR A 113 -8.43 1.03 8.45
C TYR A 113 -9.81 1.62 8.62
N PHE A 114 -9.93 2.76 9.31
CA PHE A 114 -11.19 3.37 9.71
C PHE A 114 -11.27 4.82 9.28
N VAL A 115 -12.50 5.32 9.22
CA VAL A 115 -12.83 6.71 8.94
C VAL A 115 -13.97 7.18 9.83
N SER A 116 -13.93 8.47 10.17
CA SER A 116 -14.98 9.21 10.84
C SER A 116 -15.23 10.45 10.01
N ILE A 117 -16.34 10.50 9.28
CA ILE A 117 -16.61 11.56 8.29
C ILE A 117 -18.01 12.08 8.48
N LEU A 118 -18.15 13.40 8.52
CA LEU A 118 -19.44 14.07 8.42
C LEU A 118 -19.64 14.56 7.00
N LYS A 119 -20.70 14.08 6.36
CA LYS A 119 -21.13 14.48 5.02
C LYS A 119 -22.42 15.29 5.12
N SER A 120 -22.50 16.39 4.38
CA SER A 120 -23.77 17.10 4.22
C SER A 120 -24.66 16.37 3.21
N SER A 121 -25.95 16.22 3.53
CA SER A 121 -26.96 15.70 2.61
C SER A 121 -27.48 16.78 1.67
N SER A 122 -27.54 18.03 2.14
CA SER A 122 -27.87 19.20 1.32
C SER A 122 -26.60 19.84 0.76
N GLY A 123 -26.64 20.23 -0.52
CA GLY A 123 -25.48 20.82 -1.21
C GLY A 123 -25.05 22.17 -0.63
N ALA A 124 -23.74 22.41 -0.62
CA ALA A 124 -23.06 23.71 -0.44
C ALA A 124 -23.37 24.54 0.83
N ILE A 125 -23.84 23.92 1.93
CA ILE A 125 -23.98 24.59 3.24
C ILE A 125 -22.64 24.79 3.96
N ILE A 126 -21.63 23.98 3.64
CA ILE A 126 -20.31 24.03 4.26
C ILE A 126 -19.52 25.18 3.63
N ALA A 127 -19.04 26.11 4.47
CA ALA A 127 -18.17 27.22 4.07
C ALA A 127 -16.69 26.82 4.14
N THR A 128 -16.27 26.22 5.25
CA THR A 128 -14.87 25.88 5.49
C THR A 128 -14.76 24.63 6.35
N THR A 129 -13.60 23.97 6.26
CA THR A 129 -13.17 22.93 7.20
C THR A 129 -11.92 23.39 7.92
N THR A 130 -11.84 23.12 9.22
CA THR A 130 -10.62 23.30 10.00
C THR A 130 -10.23 22.00 10.70
N SER A 131 -8.93 21.78 10.87
CA SER A 131 -8.40 20.70 11.69
C SER A 131 -7.43 21.25 12.71
N ALA A 132 -7.59 20.89 13.98
CA ALA A 132 -6.75 21.37 15.07
C ALA A 132 -6.36 20.21 15.99
N PRO A 133 -5.11 20.16 16.47
CA PRO A 133 -4.71 19.16 17.45
C PRO A 133 -5.53 19.32 18.74
N ASN A 134 -5.85 18.19 19.36
CA ASN A 134 -6.47 18.12 20.67
C ASN A 134 -5.37 17.79 21.69
N GLU A 135 -5.27 18.57 22.76
CA GLU A 135 -4.39 18.19 23.87
C GLU A 135 -5.01 17.01 24.62
N ASN A 136 -4.31 15.88 24.63
CA ASN A 136 -4.72 14.69 25.37
C ASN A 136 -3.61 14.28 26.34
N GLN A 137 -4.00 14.03 27.59
CA GLN A 137 -3.08 13.61 28.64
C GLN A 137 -2.61 12.17 28.47
N ASP A 138 -3.39 11.33 27.78
CA ASP A 138 -3.00 9.96 27.47
C ASP A 138 -1.98 9.95 26.32
N PRO A 139 -0.75 9.42 26.53
CA PRO A 139 0.27 9.31 25.50
C PRO A 139 -0.17 8.53 24.25
N LEU A 140 -1.22 7.71 24.34
CA LEU A 140 -1.84 7.01 23.23
C LEU A 140 -2.56 7.96 22.26
N TYR A 141 -3.06 9.08 22.76
CA TYR A 141 -3.84 10.08 22.03
C TYR A 141 -3.08 11.41 21.86
N LYS A 142 -1.76 11.40 22.03
CA LYS A 142 -0.92 12.60 21.90
C LYS A 142 -1.07 13.31 20.54
N ASP A 143 -1.35 12.54 19.49
CA ASP A 143 -1.53 13.02 18.11
C ASP A 143 -3.01 13.18 17.74
N ASP A 144 -3.89 13.27 18.74
CA ASP A 144 -5.33 13.45 18.54
C ASP A 144 -5.64 14.84 17.95
N PHE A 145 -6.72 14.93 17.19
CA PHE A 145 -7.14 16.17 16.54
C PHE A 145 -8.64 16.17 16.27
N SER A 146 -9.20 17.36 16.23
CA SER A 146 -10.57 17.59 15.80
C SER A 146 -10.62 18.07 14.36
N VAL A 147 -11.66 17.67 13.64
CA VAL A 147 -12.04 18.23 12.34
C VAL A 147 -13.41 18.87 12.50
N ASN A 148 -13.53 20.12 12.05
CA ASN A 148 -14.70 20.94 12.25
C ASN A 148 -15.19 21.47 10.90
N LEU A 149 -16.50 21.39 10.69
CA LEU A 149 -17.21 21.93 9.54
C LEU A 149 -17.93 23.21 9.94
N GLN A 150 -17.55 24.33 9.34
CA GLN A 150 -18.22 25.60 9.56
C GLN A 150 -19.19 25.87 8.41
N THR A 151 -20.43 26.22 8.72
CA THR A 151 -21.43 26.53 7.70
C THR A 151 -21.28 27.94 7.15
N LYS A 152 -21.84 28.18 5.95
CA LYS A 152 -22.11 29.54 5.48
C LYS A 152 -23.09 30.21 6.43
N ARG A 153 -23.07 31.54 6.41
CA ARG A 153 -24.08 32.34 7.12
C ARG A 153 -25.42 32.16 6.43
N ILE A 154 -26.42 31.74 7.18
CA ILE A 154 -27.82 31.61 6.76
C ILE A 154 -28.69 32.61 7.52
N SER A 155 -29.86 32.90 6.99
CA SER A 155 -30.83 33.82 7.58
C SER A 155 -32.19 33.16 7.63
N ILE A 156 -32.77 33.06 8.82
CA ILE A 156 -34.07 32.43 9.05
C ILE A 156 -35.08 33.54 9.29
N ILE A 157 -36.08 33.61 8.41
CA ILE A 157 -37.18 34.58 8.50
C ILE A 157 -38.01 34.36 9.78
N PRO A 158 -38.77 35.36 10.25
CA PRO A 158 -39.69 35.19 11.38
C PRO A 158 -40.63 34.00 11.18
N GLN A 159 -40.81 33.17 12.21
CA GLN A 159 -41.59 31.92 12.16
C GLN A 159 -41.11 30.91 11.10
N GLY A 160 -39.94 31.15 10.50
CA GLY A 160 -39.31 30.29 9.52
C GLY A 160 -38.65 29.08 10.14
N LYS A 161 -38.48 28.04 9.31
CA LYS A 161 -37.83 26.79 9.68
C LYS A 161 -36.82 26.40 8.60
N GLU A 162 -35.62 26.05 9.02
CA GLU A 162 -34.55 25.56 8.14
C GLU A 162 -33.97 24.27 8.75
N GLN A 163 -33.76 23.25 7.92
CA GLN A 163 -33.23 21.96 8.36
C GLN A 163 -32.00 21.60 7.53
N HIS A 164 -30.93 21.24 8.24
CA HIS A 164 -29.68 20.77 7.67
C HIS A 164 -29.44 19.31 8.06
N ASP A 165 -29.40 18.45 7.05
CA ASP A 165 -29.23 17.02 7.21
C ASP A 165 -27.77 16.61 6.97
N TYR A 166 -27.26 15.76 7.83
CA TYR A 166 -25.91 15.23 7.79
C TYR A 166 -25.92 13.71 7.94
N VAL A 167 -24.92 13.08 7.34
CA VAL A 167 -24.59 11.68 7.54
C VAL A 167 -23.22 11.62 8.21
N LEU A 168 -23.18 11.15 9.45
CA LEU A 168 -21.93 10.87 10.17
C LEU A 168 -21.58 9.39 9.95
N PHE A 169 -20.64 9.13 9.05
CA PHE A 169 -20.13 7.78 8.79
C PHE A 169 -18.96 7.47 9.73
N LEU A 170 -19.10 6.39 10.50
CA LEU A 170 -18.14 5.88 11.47
C LEU A 170 -17.90 4.40 11.15
N GLY A 171 -16.88 4.10 10.36
CA GLY A 171 -16.76 2.74 9.83
C GLY A 171 -15.44 2.38 9.16
N PRO A 172 -15.33 1.12 8.73
CA PRO A 172 -14.14 0.60 8.11
C PRO A 172 -14.00 1.04 6.65
N LYS A 173 -12.76 1.15 6.19
CA LYS A 173 -12.37 1.35 4.79
C LYS A 173 -12.54 0.06 3.98
N LYS A 174 -13.78 -0.43 3.86
CA LYS A 174 -14.14 -1.56 3.00
C LYS A 174 -14.90 -1.08 1.77
N GLU A 175 -14.53 -1.59 0.60
CA GLU A 175 -15.16 -1.21 -0.66
C GLU A 175 -16.67 -1.50 -0.67
N SER A 176 -17.09 -2.67 -0.16
CA SER A 176 -18.50 -3.08 -0.09
C SER A 176 -19.36 -2.18 0.82
N ILE A 177 -18.73 -1.48 1.77
CA ILE A 177 -19.41 -0.55 2.69
C ILE A 177 -19.39 0.85 2.10
N LEU A 178 -18.21 1.35 1.71
CA LEU A 178 -18.04 2.72 1.23
C LEU A 178 -18.82 2.99 -0.07
N LYS A 179 -18.99 1.99 -0.95
CA LYS A 179 -19.82 2.12 -2.15
C LYS A 179 -21.29 2.43 -1.88
N GLN A 180 -21.79 2.16 -0.67
CA GLN A 180 -23.16 2.49 -0.27
C GLN A 180 -23.34 4.00 -0.01
N TYR A 181 -22.25 4.76 0.08
CA TYR A 181 -22.26 6.18 0.40
C TYR A 181 -21.58 6.97 -0.72
N ASP A 182 -22.34 7.87 -1.33
CA ASP A 182 -21.84 8.67 -2.43
C ASP A 182 -20.64 9.54 -2.01
N GLY A 183 -19.64 9.62 -2.88
CA GLY A 183 -18.42 10.38 -2.65
C GLY A 183 -17.43 9.77 -1.64
N LEU A 184 -17.74 8.66 -0.95
CA LEU A 184 -16.82 8.04 0.03
C LEU A 184 -15.85 7.01 -0.57
N LEU A 185 -16.12 6.50 -1.78
CA LEU A 185 -15.25 5.50 -2.42
C LEU A 185 -13.81 6.00 -2.68
N VAL A 186 -13.63 7.33 -2.78
CA VAL A 186 -12.33 7.98 -2.97
C VAL A 186 -11.38 7.73 -1.78
N LEU A 187 -11.90 7.35 -0.61
CA LEU A 187 -11.10 7.00 0.57
C LEU A 187 -10.23 5.73 0.37
N LEU A 188 -10.54 4.92 -0.65
CA LEU A 188 -9.76 3.76 -1.08
C LEU A 188 -8.77 4.15 -2.19
N GLU A 189 -7.97 5.17 -1.94
CA GLU A 189 -6.93 5.60 -2.88
C GLU A 189 -5.60 4.90 -2.56
N TYR A 190 -5.11 4.11 -3.52
CA TYR A 190 -3.80 3.46 -3.47
C TYR A 190 -2.80 4.19 -4.37
N GLY A 191 -2.97 5.51 -4.57
CA GLY A 191 -2.20 6.38 -5.47
C GLY A 191 -2.15 5.90 -6.93
N TRP A 192 -1.01 6.04 -7.60
CA TRP A 192 -0.84 5.69 -9.02
C TRP A 192 -1.08 4.20 -9.34
N THR A 193 -1.03 3.30 -8.34
CA THR A 193 -1.29 1.86 -8.50
C THR A 193 -2.75 1.47 -8.26
N THR A 194 -3.67 2.41 -8.05
CA THR A 194 -5.07 2.14 -7.66
C THR A 194 -5.78 1.12 -8.55
N SER A 195 -5.64 1.23 -9.88
CA SER A 195 -6.27 0.29 -10.83
C SER A 195 -5.76 -1.14 -10.65
N ILE A 196 -4.45 -1.31 -10.45
CA ILE A 196 -3.83 -2.62 -10.24
C ILE A 196 -4.25 -3.18 -8.87
N CYS A 197 -4.29 -2.35 -7.83
CA CYS A 197 -4.71 -2.76 -6.48
C CYS A 197 -6.14 -3.31 -6.49
N LYS A 198 -7.08 -2.62 -7.15
CA LYS A 198 -8.48 -3.10 -7.27
C LYS A 198 -8.57 -4.47 -7.94
N ILE A 199 -7.79 -4.71 -8.99
CA ILE A 199 -7.74 -6.02 -9.67
C ILE A 199 -7.19 -7.10 -8.72
N LEU A 200 -6.09 -6.81 -8.02
CA LEU A 200 -5.47 -7.74 -7.09
C LEU A 200 -6.38 -8.09 -5.91
N ILE A 201 -7.06 -7.10 -5.32
CA ILE A 201 -8.05 -7.32 -4.25
C ILE A 201 -9.19 -8.20 -4.73
N LYS A 202 -9.69 -7.97 -5.95
CA LYS A 202 -10.76 -8.80 -6.53
C LYS A 202 -10.32 -10.26 -6.68
N ILE A 203 -9.12 -10.50 -7.20
CA ILE A 203 -8.57 -11.86 -7.33
C ILE A 203 -8.36 -12.50 -5.95
N LEU A 204 -7.84 -11.73 -4.99
CA LEU A 204 -7.63 -12.20 -3.62
C LEU A 204 -8.95 -12.63 -2.97
N ASN A 205 -10.00 -11.84 -3.13
CA ASN A 205 -11.34 -12.16 -2.61
C ASN A 205 -11.97 -13.37 -3.32
N VAL A 206 -11.67 -13.58 -4.61
CA VAL A 206 -12.08 -14.81 -5.32
C VAL A 206 -11.39 -16.03 -4.69
N PHE A 207 -10.08 -15.99 -4.48
CA PHE A 207 -9.37 -17.09 -3.80
C PHE A 207 -9.85 -17.31 -2.37
N TYR A 208 -10.13 -16.24 -1.64
CA TYR A 208 -10.72 -16.30 -0.31
C TYR A 208 -12.11 -16.96 -0.32
N GLY A 209 -12.91 -16.74 -1.37
CA GLY A 209 -14.21 -17.39 -1.54
C GLY A 209 -14.13 -18.91 -1.69
N PHE A 210 -13.04 -19.44 -2.25
CA PHE A 210 -12.78 -20.88 -2.34
C PHE A 210 -12.18 -21.44 -1.05
N ILE A 211 -11.23 -20.72 -0.46
CA ILE A 211 -10.54 -21.10 0.78
C ILE A 211 -10.53 -19.87 1.68
N PRO A 212 -11.34 -19.82 2.77
CA PRO A 212 -11.52 -18.64 3.63
C PRO A 212 -10.29 -18.39 4.53
N ASN A 213 -9.15 -18.15 3.90
CA ASN A 213 -7.87 -17.87 4.51
C ASN A 213 -7.08 -16.94 3.59
N TYR A 214 -6.93 -15.68 4.01
CA TYR A 214 -6.23 -14.68 3.20
C TYR A 214 -4.74 -14.99 3.00
N GLY A 215 -4.11 -15.71 3.93
CA GLY A 215 -2.72 -16.16 3.76
C GLY A 215 -2.59 -17.12 2.58
N ILE A 216 -3.50 -18.10 2.47
CA ILE A 216 -3.55 -19.01 1.32
C ILE A 216 -3.88 -18.26 0.03
N ALA A 217 -4.83 -17.31 0.08
CA ALA A 217 -5.15 -16.46 -1.07
C ALA A 217 -3.91 -15.67 -1.56
N ILE A 218 -3.06 -15.18 -0.65
CA ILE A 218 -1.79 -14.55 -0.98
C ILE A 218 -0.84 -15.53 -1.68
N LEU A 219 -0.71 -16.77 -1.19
CA LEU A 219 0.14 -17.79 -1.82
C LEU A 219 -0.31 -18.08 -3.26
N LEU A 220 -1.62 -18.28 -3.46
CA LEU A 220 -2.21 -18.55 -4.76
C LEU A 220 -2.06 -17.36 -5.72
N LEU A 221 -2.28 -16.14 -5.23
CA LEU A 221 -2.06 -14.92 -6.01
C LEU A 221 -0.60 -14.78 -6.43
N THR A 222 0.33 -15.05 -5.52
CA THR A 222 1.77 -15.02 -5.80
C THR A 222 2.13 -16.02 -6.91
N PHE A 223 1.63 -17.25 -6.79
CA PHE A 223 1.84 -18.29 -7.78
C PHE A 223 1.24 -17.94 -9.15
N LEU A 224 0.02 -17.39 -9.19
CA LEU A 224 -0.62 -16.93 -10.41
C LEU A 224 0.20 -15.83 -11.12
N VAL A 225 0.63 -14.81 -10.38
CA VAL A 225 1.45 -13.72 -10.92
C VAL A 225 2.77 -14.26 -11.48
N LYS A 226 3.43 -15.16 -10.74
CA LYS A 226 4.67 -15.80 -11.20
C LYS A 226 4.46 -16.63 -12.46
N MET A 227 3.38 -17.41 -12.52
CA MET A 227 3.05 -18.21 -13.71
C MET A 227 2.82 -17.34 -14.94
N ILE A 228 2.10 -16.23 -14.82
CA ILE A 228 1.88 -15.28 -15.93
C ILE A 228 3.21 -14.67 -16.39
N LEU A 229 4.10 -14.33 -15.45
CA LEU A 229 5.41 -13.74 -15.75
C LEU A 229 6.47 -14.77 -16.15
N PHE A 230 6.22 -16.06 -15.96
CA PHE A 230 7.19 -17.14 -16.19
C PHE A 230 7.81 -17.15 -17.59
N PRO A 231 7.06 -16.94 -18.70
CA PRO A 231 7.65 -16.88 -20.03
C PRO A 231 8.71 -15.78 -20.17
N LEU A 232 8.46 -14.61 -19.56
CA LEU A 232 9.40 -13.50 -19.53
C LEU A 232 10.62 -13.82 -18.67
N THR A 233 10.39 -14.36 -17.45
CA THR A 233 11.47 -14.79 -16.55
C THR A 233 12.36 -15.81 -17.23
N ARG A 234 11.79 -16.79 -17.95
CA ARG A 234 12.53 -17.79 -18.71
C ARG A 234 13.42 -17.16 -19.79
N LYS A 235 12.88 -16.23 -20.58
CA LYS A 235 13.68 -15.50 -21.60
C LYS A 235 14.82 -14.70 -20.97
N SER A 236 14.54 -14.00 -19.87
CA SER A 236 15.53 -13.23 -19.12
C SER A 236 16.68 -14.11 -18.59
N GLN A 237 16.35 -15.19 -17.89
CA GLN A 237 17.33 -16.10 -17.32
C GLN A 237 18.16 -16.81 -18.41
N MET A 238 17.53 -17.18 -19.54
CA MET A 238 18.26 -17.74 -20.68
C MET A 238 19.28 -16.75 -21.25
N SER A 239 18.91 -15.47 -21.39
CA SER A 239 19.84 -14.41 -21.83
C SER A 239 21.00 -14.26 -20.85
N MET A 240 20.74 -14.25 -19.53
CA MET A 240 21.80 -14.20 -18.52
C MET A 240 22.75 -15.40 -18.59
N PHE A 241 22.24 -16.60 -18.84
CA PHE A 241 23.08 -17.79 -18.98
C PHE A 241 23.96 -17.74 -20.22
N LYS A 242 23.41 -17.34 -21.37
CA LYS A 242 24.19 -17.11 -22.60
C LYS A 242 25.28 -16.06 -22.36
N MET A 243 24.94 -14.97 -21.68
CA MET A 243 25.89 -13.94 -21.29
C MET A 243 27.02 -14.51 -20.42
N GLN A 244 26.70 -15.38 -19.45
CA GLN A 244 27.72 -16.06 -18.63
C GLN A 244 28.70 -16.88 -19.47
N GLN A 245 28.24 -17.55 -20.54
CA GLN A 245 29.11 -18.32 -21.44
C GLN A 245 30.02 -17.45 -22.31
N LEU A 246 29.63 -16.20 -22.57
CA LEU A 246 30.45 -15.24 -23.32
C LEU A 246 31.53 -14.58 -22.45
N GLN A 247 31.53 -14.77 -21.13
CA GLN A 247 32.56 -14.22 -20.22
C GLN A 247 34.02 -14.45 -20.67
N PRO A 248 34.45 -15.65 -21.11
CA PRO A 248 35.82 -15.85 -21.60
C PRO A 248 36.14 -15.02 -22.85
N LEU A 249 35.19 -14.86 -23.78
CA LEU A 249 35.38 -14.04 -24.98
C LEU A 249 35.43 -12.55 -24.63
N ILE A 250 34.63 -12.12 -23.66
CA ILE A 250 34.65 -10.76 -23.13
C ILE A 250 35.96 -10.48 -22.39
N GLY A 251 36.50 -11.46 -21.66
CA GLY A 251 37.84 -11.36 -21.06
C GLY A 251 38.93 -11.10 -22.10
N LYS A 252 38.93 -11.86 -23.20
CA LYS A 252 39.86 -11.64 -24.33
C LYS A 252 39.66 -10.28 -25.00
N LEU A 253 38.42 -9.82 -25.11
CA LEU A 253 38.10 -8.51 -25.69
C LEU A 253 38.62 -7.37 -24.80
N LYS A 254 38.46 -7.51 -23.48
CA LYS A 254 39.02 -6.58 -22.48
C LYS A 254 40.55 -6.53 -22.55
N GLU A 255 41.20 -7.67 -22.75
CA GLU A 255 42.66 -7.71 -22.91
C GLU A 255 43.14 -7.06 -24.20
N LYS A 256 42.41 -7.26 -25.30
CA LYS A 256 42.75 -6.71 -26.62
C LYS A 256 42.57 -5.19 -26.71
N TYR A 257 41.58 -4.63 -26.02
CA TYR A 257 41.24 -3.21 -26.06
C TYR A 257 41.50 -2.51 -24.71
N LYS A 258 42.53 -2.93 -23.97
CA LYS A 258 42.96 -2.25 -22.74
C LYS A 258 43.26 -0.78 -23.06
N GLY A 259 42.61 0.14 -22.35
CA GLY A 259 42.80 1.59 -22.52
C GLY A 259 41.77 2.29 -23.43
N ASP A 260 41.05 1.57 -24.29
CA ASP A 260 40.03 2.15 -25.19
C ASP A 260 38.62 1.67 -24.80
N LYS A 261 38.04 2.37 -23.80
CA LYS A 261 36.71 2.03 -23.25
C LYS A 261 35.60 2.12 -24.30
N GLN A 262 35.70 3.08 -25.23
CA GLN A 262 34.69 3.30 -26.26
C GLN A 262 34.66 2.13 -27.24
N ARG A 263 35.84 1.72 -27.74
CA ARG A 263 35.94 0.58 -28.66
C ARG A 263 35.62 -0.75 -27.98
N MET A 264 36.00 -0.90 -26.69
CA MET A 264 35.60 -2.06 -25.89
C MET A 264 34.08 -2.18 -25.79
N GLY A 265 33.36 -1.09 -25.49
CA GLY A 265 31.90 -1.10 -25.40
C GLY A 265 31.22 -1.44 -26.73
N GLN A 266 31.74 -0.92 -27.86
CA GLN A 266 31.21 -1.22 -29.20
C GLN A 266 31.40 -2.69 -29.57
N GLU A 267 32.60 -3.24 -29.40
CA GLU A 267 32.89 -4.65 -29.72
C GLU A 267 32.15 -5.60 -28.78
N GLN A 268 31.97 -5.23 -27.50
CA GLN A 268 31.16 -6.00 -26.56
C GLN A 268 29.69 -6.06 -27.00
N MET A 269 29.13 -4.93 -27.46
CA MET A 269 27.76 -4.91 -27.98
C MET A 269 27.63 -5.69 -29.30
N LYS A 270 28.62 -5.62 -30.19
CA LYS A 270 28.65 -6.45 -31.41
C LYS A 270 28.67 -7.94 -31.07
N LEU A 271 29.50 -8.34 -30.10
CA LEU A 271 29.57 -9.73 -29.63
C LEU A 271 28.22 -10.20 -29.07
N PHE A 272 27.53 -9.37 -28.29
CA PHE A 272 26.19 -9.66 -27.78
C PHE A 272 25.16 -9.81 -28.90
N LYS A 273 25.15 -8.88 -29.88
CA LYS A 273 24.26 -8.96 -31.06
C LYS A 273 24.50 -10.23 -31.88
N GLN A 274 25.75 -10.57 -32.15
CA GLN A 274 26.13 -11.79 -32.90
C GLN A 274 25.63 -13.08 -32.24
N HIS A 275 25.50 -13.10 -30.91
CA HIS A 275 25.06 -14.27 -30.15
C HIS A 275 23.59 -14.19 -29.69
N GLY A 276 22.85 -13.18 -30.17
CA GLY A 276 21.45 -12.95 -29.80
C GLY A 276 21.25 -12.77 -28.29
N VAL A 277 22.21 -12.15 -27.61
CA VAL A 277 22.15 -11.84 -26.18
C VAL A 277 21.75 -10.39 -26.01
N ASN A 278 20.71 -10.14 -25.21
CA ASN A 278 20.31 -8.78 -24.84
C ASN A 278 20.71 -8.51 -23.37
N PRO A 279 21.63 -7.56 -23.11
CA PRO A 279 22.09 -7.25 -21.76
C PRO A 279 20.98 -6.67 -20.87
N MET A 280 19.98 -5.98 -21.44
CA MET A 280 18.84 -5.43 -20.71
C MET A 280 17.80 -6.49 -20.33
N SER A 281 17.82 -7.67 -20.97
CA SER A 281 16.91 -8.75 -20.60
C SER A 281 17.09 -9.21 -19.16
N GLY A 282 18.23 -8.93 -18.52
CA GLY A 282 18.48 -9.29 -17.13
C GLY A 282 17.65 -8.50 -16.10
N CYS A 283 17.37 -7.22 -16.36
CA CYS A 283 16.57 -6.38 -15.46
C CYS A 283 15.09 -6.28 -15.88
N MET A 284 14.73 -6.76 -17.08
CA MET A 284 13.37 -6.72 -17.61
C MET A 284 12.31 -7.36 -16.69
N PRO A 285 12.55 -8.53 -16.06
CA PRO A 285 11.58 -9.11 -15.14
C PRO A 285 11.33 -8.21 -13.92
N ILE A 286 12.38 -7.57 -13.40
CA ILE A 286 12.27 -6.65 -12.27
C ILE A 286 11.40 -5.46 -12.68
N MET A 287 11.69 -4.80 -13.82
CA MET A 287 10.91 -3.64 -14.26
C MET A 287 9.43 -3.93 -14.47
N LEU A 288 9.08 -5.08 -15.06
CA LEU A 288 7.67 -5.45 -15.23
C LEU A 288 7.00 -5.85 -13.91
N GLN A 289 7.76 -6.43 -12.99
CA GLN A 289 7.25 -6.85 -11.67
C GLN A 289 7.09 -5.66 -10.73
N MET A 290 7.86 -4.58 -10.87
CA MET A 290 7.84 -3.42 -9.94
C MET A 290 6.44 -2.82 -9.75
N PRO A 291 5.63 -2.52 -10.80
CA PRO A 291 4.26 -2.02 -10.62
C PRO A 291 3.34 -2.98 -9.87
N VAL A 292 3.42 -4.29 -10.21
CA VAL A 292 2.64 -5.33 -9.53
C VAL A 292 3.06 -5.45 -8.07
N PHE A 293 4.36 -5.34 -7.80
CA PHE A 293 4.91 -5.35 -6.46
C PHE A 293 4.41 -4.17 -5.63
N PHE A 294 4.52 -2.93 -6.12
CA PHE A 294 4.01 -1.75 -5.40
C PHE A 294 2.50 -1.84 -5.15
N ALA A 295 1.75 -2.36 -6.11
CA ALA A 295 0.31 -2.56 -5.96
C ALA A 295 -0.01 -3.60 -4.89
N LEU A 296 0.68 -4.75 -4.88
CA LEU A 296 0.54 -5.78 -3.84
C LEU A 296 0.96 -5.27 -2.47
N PHE A 297 2.09 -4.56 -2.39
CA PHE A 297 2.57 -3.94 -1.17
C PHE A 297 1.51 -3.01 -0.56
N ARG A 298 0.97 -2.08 -1.36
CA ARG A 298 -0.08 -1.17 -0.92
C ARG A 298 -1.38 -1.90 -0.57
N THR A 299 -1.74 -2.92 -1.34
CA THR A 299 -2.93 -3.73 -1.09
C THR A 299 -2.82 -4.42 0.27
N LEU A 300 -1.75 -5.18 0.51
CA LEU A 300 -1.57 -5.93 1.76
C LEU A 300 -1.38 -5.01 2.97
N GLN A 301 -0.76 -3.85 2.75
CA GLN A 301 -0.56 -2.87 3.81
C GLN A 301 -1.85 -2.11 4.15
N LEU A 302 -2.67 -1.70 3.18
CA LEU A 302 -3.78 -0.76 3.41
C LEU A 302 -5.18 -1.40 3.35
N SER A 303 -5.31 -2.63 2.87
CA SER A 303 -6.61 -3.30 2.79
C SER A 303 -7.10 -3.69 4.18
N PHE A 304 -8.37 -3.37 4.45
CA PHE A 304 -9.02 -3.75 5.70
C PHE A 304 -9.10 -5.28 5.84
N GLU A 305 -9.21 -5.99 4.71
CA GLU A 305 -9.30 -7.44 4.62
C GLU A 305 -8.15 -8.16 5.34
N MET A 306 -6.96 -7.56 5.41
CA MET A 306 -5.81 -8.16 6.10
C MET A 306 -5.84 -7.94 7.61
N ARG A 307 -6.61 -6.97 8.09
CA ARG A 307 -6.68 -6.61 9.52
C ARG A 307 -7.30 -7.76 10.31
N GLN A 308 -6.55 -8.31 11.26
CA GLN A 308 -6.97 -9.45 12.09
C GLN A 308 -7.31 -10.71 11.27
N ALA A 309 -6.81 -10.82 10.04
CA ALA A 309 -6.97 -12.02 9.25
C ALA A 309 -5.93 -13.07 9.67
N PRO A 310 -6.35 -14.24 10.19
CA PRO A 310 -5.42 -15.28 10.56
C PRO A 310 -4.85 -16.00 9.33
N PHE A 311 -3.68 -16.59 9.50
CA PHE A 311 -3.13 -17.56 8.58
C PHE A 311 -3.02 -18.93 9.26
N VAL A 312 -1.85 -19.56 9.28
CA VAL A 312 -1.59 -20.86 9.90
C VAL A 312 -0.46 -20.73 10.92
N LEU A 313 -0.37 -21.71 11.81
CA LEU A 313 0.67 -21.80 12.85
C LEU A 313 0.65 -20.58 13.78
N TRP A 314 1.72 -19.79 13.83
CA TRP A 314 1.87 -18.65 14.73
C TRP A 314 1.31 -17.33 14.17
N ILE A 315 0.91 -17.30 12.90
CA ILE A 315 0.45 -16.06 12.25
C ILE A 315 -1.05 -15.88 12.49
N SER A 316 -1.39 -15.12 13.53
CA SER A 316 -2.77 -14.81 13.90
C SER A 316 -3.32 -13.54 13.23
N ASP A 317 -2.46 -12.68 12.71
CA ASP A 317 -2.85 -11.41 12.08
C ASP A 317 -1.91 -11.02 10.94
N LEU A 318 -2.42 -11.10 9.71
CA LEU A 318 -1.68 -10.74 8.49
C LEU A 318 -1.29 -9.26 8.40
N SER A 319 -1.92 -8.39 9.20
CA SER A 319 -1.64 -6.96 9.23
C SER A 319 -0.53 -6.55 10.20
N LYS A 320 -0.10 -7.45 11.09
CA LYS A 320 0.95 -7.25 12.10
C LYS A 320 2.22 -8.02 11.73
N PRO A 321 3.39 -7.69 12.32
CA PRO A 321 4.59 -8.50 12.19
C PRO A 321 4.35 -9.97 12.58
N ASP A 322 5.09 -10.92 11.99
CA ASP A 322 4.89 -12.36 12.20
C ASP A 322 5.59 -12.89 13.47
N THR A 323 5.39 -12.17 14.58
CA THR A 323 6.06 -12.45 15.84
C THR A 323 5.63 -13.80 16.42
N LEU A 324 6.57 -14.74 16.48
CA LEU A 324 6.38 -16.05 17.12
C LEU A 324 6.48 -15.91 18.64
N ILE A 325 7.49 -15.19 19.12
CA ILE A 325 7.82 -15.03 20.55
C ILE A 325 8.22 -13.58 20.79
N HIS A 326 7.72 -12.97 21.86
CA HIS A 326 8.22 -11.69 22.37
C HIS A 326 9.40 -11.95 23.31
N LEU A 327 10.52 -11.30 23.01
CA LEU A 327 11.74 -11.34 23.80
C LEU A 327 11.59 -10.41 25.04
N PRO A 328 12.25 -10.73 26.16
CA PRO A 328 12.22 -9.88 27.35
C PRO A 328 13.08 -8.61 27.21
N PHE A 329 13.69 -8.39 26.04
CA PHE A 329 14.53 -7.24 25.72
C PHE A 329 14.28 -6.79 24.28
N THR A 330 14.54 -5.52 23.99
CA THR A 330 14.38 -4.94 22.66
C THR A 330 15.71 -4.92 21.92
N ILE A 331 15.77 -5.52 20.73
CA ILE A 331 16.94 -5.45 19.86
C ILE A 331 16.85 -4.17 19.02
N PRO A 332 17.90 -3.32 18.98
CA PRO A 332 17.90 -2.13 18.13
C PRO A 332 17.55 -2.48 16.67
N PHE A 333 16.65 -1.69 16.06
CA PHE A 333 16.13 -1.85 14.69
C PHE A 333 15.22 -3.07 14.42
N LEU A 334 15.30 -4.14 15.21
CA LEU A 334 14.51 -5.36 15.03
C LEU A 334 13.29 -5.42 15.95
N GLY A 335 13.32 -4.70 17.08
CA GLY A 335 12.24 -4.70 18.06
C GLY A 335 12.37 -5.85 19.07
N ASP A 336 11.26 -6.17 19.72
CA ASP A 336 11.14 -7.19 20.76
C ASP A 336 10.63 -8.54 20.23
N GLY A 337 10.14 -8.62 18.99
CA GLY A 337 9.59 -9.85 18.41
C GLY A 337 10.61 -10.72 17.66
N LEU A 338 10.55 -12.04 17.84
CA LEU A 338 11.22 -13.01 16.97
C LEU A 338 10.33 -13.36 15.77
N ASN A 339 10.71 -12.87 14.58
CA ASN A 339 9.92 -12.95 13.35
C ASN A 339 10.53 -13.99 12.40
N ILE A 340 9.78 -15.05 12.05
CA ILE A 340 10.32 -16.23 11.34
C ILE A 340 10.38 -16.02 9.82
N LEU A 341 9.32 -15.50 9.22
CA LEU A 341 9.20 -15.31 7.77
C LEU A 341 10.34 -14.45 7.20
N PRO A 342 10.75 -13.32 7.81
CA PRO A 342 11.92 -12.58 7.34
C PRO A 342 13.21 -13.40 7.38
N ILE A 343 13.40 -14.27 8.39
CA ILE A 343 14.57 -15.15 8.49
C ILE A 343 14.54 -16.18 7.36
N VAL A 344 13.41 -16.86 7.15
CA VAL A 344 13.22 -17.82 6.06
C VAL A 344 13.46 -17.15 4.71
N MET A 345 12.92 -15.95 4.53
CA MET A 345 13.14 -15.13 3.36
C MET A 345 14.61 -14.78 3.16
N GLY A 346 15.34 -14.41 4.22
CA GLY A 346 16.77 -14.11 4.13
C GLY A 346 17.60 -15.32 3.69
N ILE A 347 17.31 -16.49 4.25
CA ILE A 347 17.93 -17.76 3.83
C ILE A 347 17.59 -18.06 2.37
N ALA A 348 16.31 -17.95 1.99
CA ALA A 348 15.87 -18.17 0.61
C ALA A 348 16.54 -17.19 -0.36
N SER A 349 16.59 -15.90 -0.03
CA SER A 349 17.27 -14.87 -0.82
C SER A 349 18.75 -15.16 -0.98
N PHE A 350 19.43 -15.64 0.07
CA PHE A 350 20.84 -16.05 0.00
C PHE A 350 21.04 -17.25 -0.95
N VAL A 351 20.16 -18.25 -0.87
CA VAL A 351 20.16 -19.40 -1.80
C VAL A 351 19.91 -18.92 -3.23
N GLN A 352 18.91 -18.06 -3.45
CA GLN A 352 18.60 -17.47 -4.75
C GLN A 352 19.78 -16.68 -5.33
N MET A 353 20.49 -15.92 -4.50
CA MET A 353 21.69 -15.20 -4.89
C MET A 353 22.79 -16.16 -5.37
N LYS A 354 23.04 -17.26 -4.66
CA LYS A 354 23.99 -18.30 -5.10
C LYS A 354 23.57 -18.99 -6.39
N LEU A 355 22.26 -19.15 -6.60
CA LEU A 355 21.69 -19.71 -7.82
C LEU A 355 21.61 -18.69 -8.96
N THR A 356 21.89 -17.41 -8.74
CA THR A 356 21.83 -16.41 -9.81
C THR A 356 23.18 -16.31 -10.52
N PRO A 357 23.24 -16.43 -11.86
CA PRO A 357 24.48 -16.25 -12.60
C PRO A 357 25.06 -14.86 -12.29
N LYS A 358 26.37 -14.78 -12.03
CA LYS A 358 27.04 -13.49 -11.88
C LYS A 358 26.94 -12.75 -13.22
N THR A 359 26.16 -11.67 -13.24
CA THR A 359 26.02 -10.80 -14.40
C THR A 359 27.33 -10.08 -14.69
N ILE A 360 27.51 -9.70 -15.95
CA ILE A 360 28.68 -8.98 -16.44
C ILE A 360 28.49 -7.52 -16.11
N SER A 361 29.30 -6.99 -15.20
CA SER A 361 29.48 -5.56 -15.05
C SER A 361 30.81 -5.18 -15.67
N GLY A 362 30.84 -4.02 -16.35
CA GLY A 362 32.07 -3.40 -16.82
C GLY A 362 33.07 -3.20 -15.67
N ASP A 363 34.34 -2.95 -16.00
CA ASP A 363 35.36 -2.73 -14.96
C ASP A 363 35.22 -1.38 -14.24
N ASP A 364 34.32 -0.52 -14.72
CA ASP A 364 33.99 0.77 -14.12
C ASP A 364 33.51 0.62 -12.68
N ALA A 365 34.02 1.49 -11.80
CA ALA A 365 33.69 1.50 -10.39
C ALA A 365 32.17 1.58 -10.14
N GLN A 366 31.46 2.35 -10.97
CA GLN A 366 30.00 2.50 -10.91
C GLN A 366 29.25 1.20 -11.22
N ALA A 367 29.69 0.42 -12.21
CA ALA A 367 29.06 -0.85 -12.57
C ALA A 367 29.31 -1.95 -11.52
N LYS A 368 30.50 -1.94 -10.90
CA LYS A 368 30.82 -2.80 -9.75
C LYS A 368 30.01 -2.43 -8.51
N MET A 369 29.83 -1.13 -8.24
CA MET A 369 28.98 -0.64 -7.14
C MET A 369 27.52 -1.05 -7.34
N GLN A 370 26.96 -0.86 -8.54
CA GLN A 370 25.60 -1.29 -8.87
C GLN A 370 25.41 -2.80 -8.67
N GLN A 371 26.38 -3.61 -9.08
CA GLN A 371 26.34 -5.07 -8.89
C GLN A 371 26.39 -5.47 -7.41
N ARG A 372 27.26 -4.83 -6.63
CA ARG A 372 27.34 -5.07 -5.18
C ARG A 372 26.02 -4.70 -4.51
N MET A 373 25.44 -3.55 -4.87
CA MET A 373 24.13 -3.14 -4.37
C MET A 373 23.04 -4.16 -4.73
N MET A 374 22.99 -4.64 -5.97
CA MET A 374 22.03 -5.68 -6.39
C MET A 374 22.22 -7.00 -5.65
N GLN A 375 23.44 -7.38 -5.27
CA GLN A 375 23.72 -8.59 -4.49
C GLN A 375 23.40 -8.43 -3.00
N MET A 376 23.57 -7.22 -2.46
CA MET A 376 23.27 -6.92 -1.06
C MET A 376 21.77 -6.72 -0.83
N MET A 377 21.03 -6.21 -1.81
CA MET A 377 19.59 -5.94 -1.68
C MET A 377 18.79 -7.15 -1.16
N PRO A 378 18.91 -8.37 -1.71
CA PRO A 378 18.20 -9.54 -1.19
C PRO A 378 18.54 -9.91 0.27
N ILE A 379 19.69 -9.46 0.78
CA ILE A 379 20.14 -9.71 2.16
C ILE A 379 19.63 -8.62 3.10
N ILE A 380 19.69 -7.36 2.69
CA ILE A 380 19.20 -6.21 3.48
C ILE A 380 17.67 -6.22 3.56
N PHE A 381 17.01 -6.58 2.47
CA PHE A 381 15.57 -6.45 2.34
C PHE A 381 14.73 -7.27 3.36
N PRO A 382 15.13 -8.49 3.78
CA PRO A 382 14.57 -9.17 4.94
C PRO A 382 14.61 -8.36 6.25
N PHE A 383 15.68 -7.61 6.52
CA PHE A 383 15.75 -6.75 7.71
C PHE A 383 14.76 -5.59 7.62
N ILE A 384 14.56 -5.03 6.42
CA ILE A 384 13.53 -4.00 6.17
C ILE A 384 12.13 -4.55 6.40
N LEU A 385 11.86 -5.79 5.97
CA LEU A 385 10.57 -6.45 6.17
C LEU A 385 10.37 -7.01 7.57
N TYR A 386 11.38 -6.94 8.46
CA TYR A 386 11.30 -7.55 9.77
C TYR A 386 10.15 -6.99 10.60
N THR A 387 9.95 -5.67 10.59
CA THR A 387 8.88 -5.00 11.33
C THR A 387 7.61 -4.75 10.51
N MET A 388 7.54 -5.31 9.29
CA MET A 388 6.44 -5.07 8.36
C MET A 388 5.31 -6.10 8.55
N PRO A 389 4.09 -5.83 8.04
CA PRO A 389 2.98 -6.77 8.11
C PRO A 389 3.32 -8.16 7.55
N SER A 390 2.94 -9.20 8.28
CA SER A 390 3.26 -10.59 7.96
C SER A 390 2.68 -11.04 6.62
N GLY A 391 1.54 -10.51 6.18
CA GLY A 391 1.00 -10.77 4.84
C GLY A 391 1.92 -10.31 3.71
N LEU A 392 2.58 -9.16 3.87
CA LEU A 392 3.58 -8.68 2.93
C LEU A 392 4.83 -9.58 2.94
N THR A 393 5.30 -9.93 4.13
CA THR A 393 6.47 -10.80 4.29
C THR A 393 6.20 -12.21 3.75
N LEU A 394 4.99 -12.74 3.95
CA LEU A 394 4.52 -14.01 3.41
C LEU A 394 4.55 -14.01 1.88
N TYR A 395 4.00 -12.97 1.26
CA TYR A 395 4.05 -12.77 -0.19
C TYR A 395 5.50 -12.81 -0.68
N TRP A 396 6.41 -12.07 -0.04
CA TRP A 396 7.78 -11.98 -0.50
C TRP A 396 8.53 -13.29 -0.34
N THR A 397 8.40 -13.93 0.82
CA THR A 397 8.98 -15.25 1.11
C THR A 397 8.57 -16.25 0.05
N THR A 398 7.26 -16.30 -0.24
CA THR A 398 6.68 -17.20 -1.24
C THR A 398 7.17 -16.88 -2.65
N SER A 399 7.22 -15.59 -3.01
CA SER A 399 7.71 -15.12 -4.30
C SER A 399 9.18 -15.51 -4.53
N THR A 400 10.02 -15.40 -3.50
CA THR A 400 11.43 -15.82 -3.53
C THR A 400 11.54 -17.34 -3.67
N LEU A 401 10.78 -18.12 -2.91
CA LEU A 401 10.78 -19.58 -3.00
C LEU A 401 10.34 -20.08 -4.38
N ILE A 402 9.27 -19.51 -4.94
CA ILE A 402 8.81 -19.84 -6.30
C ILE A 402 9.91 -19.48 -7.31
N SER A 403 10.54 -18.31 -7.17
CA SER A 403 11.62 -17.88 -8.09
C SER A 403 12.83 -18.81 -8.06
N ILE A 404 13.17 -19.36 -6.89
CA ILE A 404 14.20 -20.40 -6.76
C ILE A 404 13.78 -21.65 -7.54
N GLY A 405 12.53 -22.09 -7.37
CA GLY A 405 11.94 -23.20 -8.13
C GLY A 405 12.02 -22.99 -9.65
N GLU A 406 11.57 -21.84 -10.14
CA GLU A 406 11.66 -21.44 -11.55
C GLU A 406 13.11 -21.49 -12.05
N GLN A 407 14.03 -20.91 -11.29
CA GLN A 407 15.44 -20.86 -11.67
C GLN A 407 16.09 -22.23 -11.72
N MET A 408 15.77 -23.13 -10.78
CA MET A 408 16.24 -24.51 -10.80
C MET A 408 15.68 -25.26 -12.01
N PHE A 409 14.39 -25.09 -12.30
CA PHE A 409 13.72 -25.71 -13.46
C PHE A 409 14.33 -25.23 -14.80
N ILE A 410 14.52 -23.92 -14.94
CA ILE A 410 15.13 -23.31 -16.13
C ILE A 410 16.59 -23.78 -16.27
N ARG A 411 17.40 -23.75 -15.21
CA ARG A 411 18.80 -24.21 -15.25
C ARG A 411 18.93 -25.67 -15.67
N ARG A 412 18.04 -26.56 -15.20
CA ARG A 412 18.00 -27.97 -15.64
C ARG A 412 17.70 -28.09 -17.13
N SER A 413 16.80 -27.26 -17.65
CA SER A 413 16.45 -27.23 -19.08
C SER A 413 17.62 -26.74 -19.95
N ILE A 414 18.41 -25.80 -19.43
CA ILE A 414 19.54 -25.17 -20.13
C ILE A 414 20.79 -26.06 -20.18
N LYS A 415 21.07 -26.87 -19.15
CA LYS A 415 22.22 -27.81 -19.16
C LYS A 415 22.22 -28.79 -20.36
N LYS A 416 21.08 -28.95 -21.03
CA LYS A 416 20.90 -29.79 -22.21
C LYS A 416 21.13 -29.05 -23.54
N VAL A 417 21.39 -27.73 -23.52
CA VAL A 417 21.56 -26.90 -24.73
C VAL A 417 23.03 -26.52 -24.88
N ASP A 418 23.68 -27.06 -25.90
CA ASP A 418 25.05 -26.71 -26.27
C ASP A 418 25.09 -25.41 -27.06
N ILE A 419 26.06 -24.54 -26.75
CA ILE A 419 26.30 -23.30 -27.50
C ILE A 419 27.60 -23.45 -28.27
N TYR A 420 27.54 -23.20 -29.57
CA TYR A 420 28.66 -23.29 -30.50
C TYR A 420 29.13 -21.89 -30.92
N TYR A 421 30.45 -21.70 -31.05
CA TYR A 421 31.07 -20.51 -31.63
C TYR A 421 32.05 -20.93 -32.73
N LYS A 422 31.88 -20.39 -33.95
CA LYS A 422 32.66 -20.77 -35.14
C LYS A 422 32.76 -22.30 -35.30
N GLY A 423 31.65 -23.02 -35.14
CA GLY A 423 31.60 -24.49 -35.24
C GLY A 423 32.17 -25.27 -34.06
N LYS A 424 32.71 -24.63 -33.01
CA LYS A 424 33.26 -25.30 -31.82
C LYS A 424 32.33 -25.15 -30.62
N ARG A 425 32.08 -26.26 -29.91
CA ARG A 425 31.30 -26.31 -28.67
C ARG A 425 32.05 -25.53 -27.57
N ILE A 426 31.41 -24.56 -26.94
CA ILE A 426 31.96 -23.86 -25.77
C ILE A 426 31.62 -24.70 -24.53
N THR A 427 32.39 -25.74 -24.24
CA THR A 427 32.22 -26.52 -23.00
C THR A 427 32.73 -25.72 -21.80
N LYS A 428 31.92 -25.67 -20.73
CA LYS A 428 32.36 -25.19 -19.41
C LYS A 428 33.59 -25.97 -18.97
N GLY A 429 34.65 -25.26 -18.60
CA GLY A 429 35.83 -25.83 -17.97
C GLY A 429 35.47 -26.64 -16.72
N LYS A 430 35.71 -27.94 -16.81
CA LYS A 430 36.20 -28.83 -15.74
C LYS A 430 36.46 -30.18 -16.40
N ASP A 431 37.60 -30.28 -17.08
CA ASP A 431 38.22 -31.58 -17.27
C ASP A 431 39.64 -31.46 -16.71
N LYS A 432 39.79 -31.81 -15.42
CA LYS A 432 41.10 -32.15 -14.87
C LYS A 432 41.37 -33.59 -15.31
N GLY A 433 41.65 -33.77 -16.59
CA GLY A 433 41.98 -35.04 -17.21
C GLY A 433 43.50 -35.16 -17.36
N LYS A 434 44.09 -36.03 -16.55
CA LYS A 434 45.51 -36.42 -16.54
C LYS A 434 46.06 -36.59 -17.97
N VAL A 435 47.07 -35.82 -18.34
CA VAL A 435 47.98 -36.21 -19.42
C VAL A 435 48.95 -37.22 -18.82
N LYS A 436 48.72 -38.50 -19.10
CA LYS A 436 49.75 -39.54 -18.94
C LYS A 436 50.86 -39.22 -19.94
N ALA A 437 52.07 -38.97 -19.43
CA ALA A 437 53.28 -39.03 -20.23
C ALA A 437 53.49 -40.48 -20.69
N LYS A 438 53.73 -40.65 -21.99
CA LYS A 438 54.43 -41.79 -22.55
C LYS A 438 55.59 -41.25 -23.36
#